data_AF-A0A354IU50-F1
#
_entry.id   AF-A0A354IU50-F1
#
_cell.length_a   1.000
_cell.length_b   1.000
_cell.length_c   1.000
_cell.angle_alpha   90.00
_cell.angle_beta   90.00
_cell.angle_gamma   90.00
#
_symmetry.space_group_name_H-M   'P 1'
#
loop_
_entity.id
_entity.type
_entity.pdbx_description
1 polymer ?
#
loop_
_entity_poly.entity_id
_entity_poly.type
_entity_poly.pdbx_seq_one_letter_code
_entity_poly.pdbx_strand_id
1 'polypeptide(L)'
;MERYKAAIVGGLIAGVVTTAVMVAGRKSGVLHKTLDRDAVDWIDDLTGSRAMIGDTGTSVVEFANHLGASAAFAAALPKLRELLPSLSPVALGTLYGTALYAVNIGCIAPVLGITEGEVKAGPRKATERWAVHVIQAVVSALLAERLASGTATRTDADFDFDLGLN
;
A
#
# COMPACT_ATOMS: atom_id res chain seq x y z
N MET A 1 -6.45 13.23 14.30
CA MET A 1 -7.08 11.90 14.26
C MET A 1 -6.21 10.96 15.08
N GLU A 2 -6.78 9.94 15.71
CA GLU A 2 -6.00 8.90 16.40
C GLU A 2 -5.01 8.23 15.42
N ARG A 3 -3.79 7.91 15.86
CA ARG A 3 -2.68 7.52 14.97
C ARG A 3 -2.98 6.26 14.15
N TYR A 4 -3.59 5.24 14.75
CA TYR A 4 -3.98 4.03 14.02
C TYR A 4 -5.11 4.30 13.03
N LYS A 5 -6.12 5.10 13.40
CA LYS A 5 -7.15 5.54 12.45
C LYS A 5 -6.56 6.33 11.28
N ALA A 6 -5.65 7.26 11.54
CA ALA A 6 -4.96 8.04 10.51
C ALA A 6 -4.15 7.14 9.58
N ALA A 7 -3.46 6.15 10.14
CA ALA A 7 -2.70 5.17 9.38
C ALA A 7 -3.60 4.28 8.52
N ILE A 8 -4.69 3.74 9.05
CA ILE A 8 -5.64 2.90 8.30
C ILE A 8 -6.27 3.69 7.15
N VAL A 9 -6.76 4.92 7.42
CA VAL A 9 -7.34 5.79 6.38
C VAL A 9 -6.29 6.16 5.33
N GLY A 10 -5.06 6.49 5.75
CA GLY A 10 -3.95 6.72 4.84
C GLY A 10 -3.61 5.50 3.99
N GLY A 11 -3.71 4.30 4.57
CA GLY A 11 -3.56 3.02 3.88
C GLY A 11 -4.64 2.79 2.83
N LEU A 12 -5.91 3.06 3.14
CA LEU A 12 -7.02 2.95 2.18
C LEU A 12 -6.81 3.88 0.98
N ILE A 13 -6.47 5.15 1.22
CA ILE A 13 -6.20 6.11 0.15
C ILE A 13 -4.98 5.67 -0.67
N ALA A 14 -3.93 5.18 -0.01
CA ALA A 14 -2.75 4.63 -0.68
C ALA A 14 -3.10 3.42 -1.56
N GLY A 15 -4.04 2.56 -1.15
CA GLY A 15 -4.53 1.45 -1.96
C GLY A 15 -5.21 1.92 -3.25
N VAL A 16 -6.01 2.99 -3.17
CA VAL A 16 -6.62 3.62 -4.36
C VAL A 16 -5.54 4.20 -5.28
N VAL A 17 -4.57 4.95 -4.74
CA VAL A 17 -3.47 5.53 -5.51
C VAL A 17 -2.63 4.44 -6.18
N THR A 18 -2.31 3.38 -5.45
CA THR A 18 -1.51 2.24 -5.95
C THR A 18 -2.25 1.55 -7.10
N THR A 19 -3.55 1.33 -6.96
CA THR A 19 -4.39 0.78 -8.03
C THR A 19 -4.35 1.68 -9.26
N ALA A 20 -4.50 3.00 -9.09
CA ALA A 20 -4.45 3.95 -10.20
C ALA A 20 -3.09 3.94 -10.92
N VAL A 21 -1.98 3.90 -10.16
CA VAL A 21 -0.61 3.78 -10.69
C VAL A 21 -0.45 2.50 -11.50
N MET A 22 -0.95 1.36 -10.99
CA MET A 22 -0.87 0.08 -11.68
C MET A 22 -1.72 0.07 -12.96
N VAL A 23 -2.93 0.62 -12.92
CA VAL A 23 -3.79 0.75 -14.11
C VAL A 23 -3.13 1.63 -15.16
N ALA A 24 -2.63 2.81 -14.78
CA ALA A 24 -1.98 3.74 -15.70
C ALA A 24 -0.69 3.16 -16.28
N GLY A 25 0.17 2.57 -15.44
CA GLY A 25 1.42 1.97 -15.87
C GLY A 25 1.22 0.81 -16.84
N ARG A 26 0.16 0.00 -16.67
CA ARG A 26 -0.18 -1.05 -17.63
C ARG A 26 -0.69 -0.48 -18.95
N LYS A 27 -1.58 0.52 -18.90
CA LYS A 27 -2.12 1.17 -20.11
C LYS A 27 -1.03 1.85 -20.94
N SER A 28 0.02 2.37 -20.30
CA SER A 28 1.15 3.00 -20.99
C SER A 28 2.26 2.02 -21.41
N GLY A 29 2.17 0.74 -21.04
CA GLY A 29 3.21 -0.26 -21.30
C GLY A 29 4.46 -0.14 -20.40
N VAL A 30 4.41 0.73 -19.38
CA VAL A 30 5.49 0.90 -18.40
C VAL A 30 5.52 -0.26 -17.40
N LEU A 31 4.36 -0.79 -17.01
CA LEU A 31 4.21 -1.93 -16.12
C LEU A 31 3.65 -3.14 -16.86
N HIS A 32 4.20 -4.32 -16.59
CA HIS A 32 3.70 -5.60 -17.07
C HIS A 32 2.66 -6.18 -16.12
N LYS A 33 2.32 -7.47 -16.29
CA LYS A 33 1.43 -8.20 -15.39
C LYS A 33 1.93 -8.08 -13.94
N THR A 34 1.05 -7.56 -13.10
CA THR A 34 1.33 -7.23 -11.70
C THR A 34 1.04 -8.44 -10.78
N LEU A 35 1.61 -8.44 -9.58
CA LEU A 35 1.53 -9.59 -8.66
C LEU A 35 0.10 -9.92 -8.21
N ASP A 36 -0.75 -8.91 -8.03
CA ASP A 36 -2.18 -9.09 -7.76
C ASP A 36 -2.88 -9.96 -8.82
N ARG A 37 -2.52 -9.80 -10.09
CA ARG A 37 -3.02 -10.69 -11.14
C ARG A 37 -2.44 -12.08 -11.05
N ASP A 38 -1.16 -12.21 -10.72
CA ASP A 38 -0.57 -13.53 -10.46
C ASP A 38 -1.25 -14.22 -9.26
N ALA A 39 -1.62 -13.47 -8.22
CA ALA A 39 -2.32 -13.99 -7.04
C ALA A 39 -3.79 -14.34 -7.35
N VAL A 40 -4.50 -13.53 -8.12
CA VAL A 40 -5.88 -13.82 -8.52
C VAL A 40 -5.94 -14.96 -9.53
N ASP A 41 -4.99 -15.06 -10.45
CA ASP A 41 -4.86 -16.23 -11.33
C ASP A 41 -4.57 -17.49 -10.50
N TRP A 42 -3.69 -17.42 -9.49
CA TRP A 42 -3.47 -18.55 -8.58
C TRP A 42 -4.74 -18.94 -7.78
N ILE A 43 -5.53 -17.97 -7.30
CA ILE A 43 -6.82 -18.24 -6.66
C ILE A 43 -7.77 -18.89 -7.67
N ASP A 44 -7.82 -18.38 -8.90
CA ASP A 44 -8.67 -18.90 -9.96
C ASP A 44 -8.30 -20.35 -10.33
N ASP A 45 -7.01 -20.63 -10.49
CA ASP A 45 -6.50 -21.98 -10.77
C ASP A 45 -6.89 -22.98 -9.67
N LEU A 46 -6.99 -22.53 -8.42
CA LEU A 46 -7.39 -23.36 -7.29
C LEU A 46 -8.91 -23.49 -7.10
N THR A 47 -9.69 -22.51 -7.54
CA THR A 47 -11.11 -22.38 -7.14
C THR A 47 -12.11 -22.27 -8.30
N GLY A 48 -11.63 -22.06 -9.52
CA GLY A 48 -12.45 -21.76 -10.70
C GLY A 48 -13.23 -20.44 -10.59
N SER A 49 -12.77 -19.51 -9.75
CA SER A 49 -13.50 -18.29 -9.39
C SER A 49 -13.90 -17.42 -10.60
N ARG A 50 -13.08 -17.32 -11.64
CA ARG A 50 -13.31 -16.50 -12.84
C ARG A 50 -14.48 -17.01 -13.66
N ALA A 51 -14.71 -18.32 -13.68
CA ALA A 51 -15.90 -18.91 -14.29
C ALA A 51 -17.20 -18.47 -13.59
N MET A 52 -17.12 -18.09 -12.30
CA MET A 52 -18.26 -17.62 -11.51
C MET A 52 -18.43 -16.09 -11.51
N ILE A 53 -17.34 -15.32 -11.44
CA ILE A 53 -17.39 -13.86 -11.22
C ILE A 53 -17.02 -13.02 -12.45
N GLY A 54 -16.47 -13.65 -13.50
CA GLY A 54 -16.02 -12.98 -14.73
C GLY A 54 -14.87 -11.97 -14.51
N ASP A 55 -14.44 -11.30 -15.58
CA ASP A 55 -13.31 -10.36 -15.55
C ASP A 55 -13.57 -9.13 -14.68
N THR A 56 -14.81 -8.65 -14.67
CA THR A 56 -15.22 -7.53 -13.80
C THR A 56 -15.13 -7.92 -12.33
N GLY A 57 -15.65 -9.10 -11.95
CA GLY A 57 -15.55 -9.58 -10.57
C GLY A 57 -14.11 -9.83 -10.14
N THR A 58 -13.30 -10.38 -11.05
CA THR A 58 -11.85 -10.57 -10.86
C THR A 58 -11.17 -9.24 -10.54
N SER A 59 -11.48 -8.17 -11.29
CA SER A 59 -10.93 -6.83 -11.05
C SER A 59 -11.39 -6.21 -9.72
N VAL A 60 -12.62 -6.50 -9.28
CA VAL A 60 -13.11 -6.06 -7.96
C VAL A 60 -12.37 -6.78 -6.84
N VAL A 61 -12.11 -8.08 -6.97
CA VAL A 61 -11.33 -8.85 -5.99
C VAL A 61 -9.88 -8.36 -5.93
N GLU A 62 -9.24 -8.11 -7.07
CA GLU A 62 -7.90 -7.49 -7.13
C GLU A 62 -7.89 -6.16 -6.36
N PHE A 63 -8.85 -5.28 -6.62
CA PHE A 63 -8.96 -3.98 -5.95
C PHE A 63 -9.20 -4.12 -4.44
N ALA A 64 -10.11 -5.00 -4.02
CA ALA A 64 -10.41 -5.25 -2.61
C ALA A 64 -9.18 -5.80 -1.87
N ASN A 65 -8.41 -6.68 -2.51
CA ASN A 65 -7.16 -7.18 -1.97
C ASN A 65 -6.12 -6.06 -1.78
N HIS A 66 -5.94 -5.19 -2.78
CA HIS A 66 -5.05 -4.02 -2.65
C HIS A 66 -5.48 -3.09 -1.53
N LEU A 67 -6.78 -2.81 -1.43
CA LEU A 67 -7.33 -1.90 -0.43
C LEU A 67 -7.16 -2.46 0.98
N GLY A 68 -7.49 -3.75 1.17
CA GLY A 68 -7.34 -4.46 2.44
C GLY A 68 -5.88 -4.60 2.86
N ALA A 69 -5.01 -5.03 1.95
CA ALA A 69 -3.57 -5.15 2.20
C ALA A 69 -2.95 -3.79 2.54
N SER A 70 -3.31 -2.73 1.82
CA SER A 70 -2.78 -1.38 2.07
C SER A 70 -3.21 -0.86 3.44
N ALA A 71 -4.46 -1.08 3.85
CA ALA A 71 -4.93 -0.72 5.18
C ALA A 71 -4.22 -1.52 6.29
N ALA A 72 -4.09 -2.84 6.10
CA ALA A 72 -3.43 -3.73 7.05
C ALA A 72 -1.94 -3.39 7.23
N PHE A 73 -1.21 -3.19 6.13
CA PHE A 73 0.20 -2.81 6.18
C PHE A 73 0.40 -1.41 6.76
N ALA A 74 -0.49 -0.47 6.46
CA ALA A 74 -0.42 0.87 7.03
C ALA A 74 -0.63 0.88 8.55
N ALA A 75 -1.40 -0.06 9.11
CA ALA A 75 -1.59 -0.17 10.56
C ALA A 75 -0.30 -0.44 11.35
N ALA A 76 0.78 -0.90 10.69
CA ALA A 76 2.10 -1.02 11.30
C ALA A 76 2.86 0.32 11.42
N LEU A 77 2.49 1.34 10.63
CA LEU A 77 3.21 2.61 10.55
C LEU A 77 3.33 3.37 11.88
N PRO A 78 2.28 3.45 12.74
CA PRO A 78 2.42 4.08 14.05
C PRO A 78 3.53 3.45 14.88
N LYS A 79 3.61 2.11 14.89
CA LYS A 79 4.63 1.40 15.65
C LYS A 79 6.02 1.57 15.06
N LEU A 80 6.14 1.53 13.73
CA LEU A 80 7.39 1.80 13.04
C LEU A 80 7.90 3.22 13.30
N ARG A 81 6.98 4.20 13.39
CA ARG A 81 7.33 5.59 13.72
C ARG A 81 7.86 5.73 15.15
N GLU A 82 7.31 4.98 16.11
CA GLU A 82 7.83 4.94 17.49
C GLU A 82 9.24 4.36 17.55
N LEU A 83 9.49 3.29 16.79
CA LEU A 83 10.78 2.61 16.77
C LEU A 83 11.86 3.40 16.01
N LEU A 84 11.44 4.17 14.99
CA LEU A 84 12.32 4.92 14.09
C LEU A 84 11.91 6.40 14.02
N PRO A 85 11.96 7.15 15.14
CA PRO A 85 11.43 8.51 15.22
C PRO A 85 12.26 9.55 14.44
N SER A 86 13.52 9.24 14.13
CA SER A 86 14.41 10.12 13.37
C SER A 86 14.21 10.06 11.86
N LEU A 87 13.52 9.03 11.34
CA LEU A 87 13.33 8.88 9.90
C LEU A 87 12.25 9.83 9.39
N SER A 88 12.42 10.37 8.18
CA SER A 88 11.31 11.04 7.49
C SER A 88 10.25 10.01 7.06
N PRO A 89 8.99 10.40 6.82
CA PRO A 89 7.96 9.48 6.33
C PRO A 89 8.35 8.82 5.00
N VAL A 90 9.05 9.56 4.14
CA VAL A 90 9.56 9.01 2.87
C VAL A 90 10.59 7.92 3.15
N ALA A 91 11.58 8.19 4.00
CA ALA A 91 12.60 7.17 4.34
C ALA A 91 11.97 5.95 5.01
N LEU A 92 11.03 6.17 5.95
CA LEU A 92 10.30 5.11 6.63
C LEU A 92 9.49 4.27 5.64
N GLY A 93 8.73 4.92 4.75
CA GLY A 93 7.94 4.27 3.71
C GLY A 93 8.80 3.51 2.70
N THR A 94 9.95 4.05 2.28
CA THR A 94 10.86 3.37 1.36
C THR A 94 11.45 2.10 1.98
N LEU A 95 11.94 2.18 3.22
CA LEU A 95 12.48 1.02 3.92
C LEU A 95 11.40 -0.03 4.18
N TYR A 96 10.23 0.40 4.65
CA TYR A 96 9.12 -0.50 4.94
C TYR A 96 8.58 -1.16 3.67
N GLY A 97 8.37 -0.40 2.59
CA GLY A 97 7.94 -0.93 1.29
C GLY A 97 8.96 -1.90 0.69
N THR A 98 10.26 -1.62 0.86
CA THR A 98 11.33 -2.54 0.43
C THR A 98 11.29 -3.84 1.25
N ALA A 99 11.08 -3.76 2.56
CA ALA A 99 10.94 -4.93 3.42
C ALA A 99 9.69 -5.75 3.05
N LEU A 100 8.55 -5.08 2.81
CA LEU A 100 7.32 -5.72 2.34
C LEU A 100 7.54 -6.43 1.00
N TYR A 101 8.20 -5.79 0.04
CA TYR A 101 8.58 -6.43 -1.22
C TYR A 101 9.46 -7.67 -0.98
N ALA A 102 10.53 -7.55 -0.20
CA ALA A 102 11.46 -8.65 0.04
C ALA A 102 10.77 -9.86 0.70
N VAL A 103 9.94 -9.61 1.71
CA VAL A 103 9.23 -10.68 2.43
C VAL A 103 8.09 -11.26 1.60
N ASN A 104 7.19 -10.40 1.12
CA ASN A 104 5.97 -10.86 0.46
C ASN A 104 6.27 -11.46 -0.92
N ILE A 105 7.11 -10.78 -1.70
CA ILE A 105 7.39 -11.14 -3.10
C ILE A 105 8.64 -12.00 -3.23
N GLY A 106 9.69 -11.64 -2.50
CA GLY A 106 10.96 -12.38 -2.55
C GLY A 106 10.89 -13.74 -1.85
N CYS A 107 10.05 -13.89 -0.81
CA CYS A 107 10.02 -15.10 0.02
C CYS A 107 8.66 -15.82 -0.01
N ILE A 108 7.57 -15.15 0.37
CA ILE A 108 6.27 -15.83 0.59
C ILE A 108 5.63 -16.26 -0.74
N ALA A 109 5.50 -15.35 -1.71
CA ALA A 109 4.82 -15.63 -2.98
C ALA A 109 5.45 -16.80 -3.77
N PRO A 110 6.78 -16.96 -3.84
CA PRO A 110 7.40 -18.13 -4.47
C PRO A 110 7.13 -19.43 -3.72
N VAL A 111 7.18 -19.41 -2.38
CA VAL A 111 6.92 -20.60 -1.55
C VAL A 111 5.48 -21.10 -1.71
N LEU A 112 4.52 -20.17 -1.87
CA LEU A 112 3.12 -20.50 -2.11
C LEU A 112 2.80 -20.86 -3.57
N GLY A 113 3.80 -20.80 -4.47
CA GLY A 113 3.59 -21.06 -5.89
C GLY A 113 2.86 -19.94 -6.64
N ILE A 114 2.68 -18.77 -6.03
CA ILE A 114 2.05 -17.59 -6.65
C ILE A 114 2.98 -16.98 -7.71
N THR A 115 4.30 -17.10 -7.52
CA THR A 115 5.29 -16.65 -8.50
C THR A 115 6.42 -17.65 -8.66
N GLU A 116 7.14 -17.58 -9.78
CA GLU A 116 8.33 -18.40 -9.99
C GLU A 116 9.60 -17.86 -9.29
N GLY A 117 9.47 -16.82 -8.46
CA GLY A 117 10.60 -16.14 -7.82
C GLY A 117 11.21 -15.01 -8.65
N GLU A 118 11.82 -14.04 -7.95
CA GLU A 118 12.35 -12.81 -8.56
C GLU A 118 13.57 -13.04 -9.46
N VAL A 119 14.38 -14.05 -9.17
CA VAL A 119 15.51 -14.44 -10.02
C VAL A 119 15.03 -14.82 -11.42
N LYS A 120 13.95 -15.59 -11.49
CA LYS A 120 13.38 -16.08 -12.76
C LYS A 120 12.57 -14.99 -13.47
N ALA A 121 11.92 -14.10 -12.69
CA ALA A 121 11.19 -12.95 -13.20
C ALA A 121 12.09 -11.92 -13.91
N GLY A 122 13.37 -11.88 -13.56
CA GLY A 122 14.35 -10.96 -14.13
C GLY A 122 14.26 -9.54 -13.55
N PRO A 123 15.30 -8.71 -13.78
CA PRO A 123 15.48 -7.44 -13.07
C PRO A 123 14.37 -6.43 -13.36
N ARG A 124 13.76 -6.49 -14.55
CA ARG A 124 12.66 -5.58 -14.91
C ARG A 124 11.42 -5.83 -14.06
N LYS A 125 10.91 -7.06 -14.04
CA LYS A 125 9.70 -7.41 -13.27
C LYS A 125 9.92 -7.24 -11.77
N ALA A 126 11.13 -7.55 -11.28
CA ALA A 126 11.56 -7.27 -9.91
C ALA A 126 11.47 -5.78 -9.57
N THR A 127 11.99 -4.93 -10.43
CA THR A 127 11.97 -3.47 -10.24
C THR A 127 10.54 -2.93 -10.26
N GLU A 128 9.70 -3.39 -11.20
CA GLU A 128 8.29 -3.00 -11.29
C GLU A 128 7.53 -3.35 -9.99
N ARG A 129 7.70 -4.59 -9.48
CA ARG A 129 7.08 -5.05 -8.24
C ARG A 129 7.59 -4.30 -7.02
N TRP A 130 8.90 -4.10 -6.92
CA TRP A 130 9.52 -3.34 -5.83
C TRP A 130 9.02 -1.88 -5.81
N ALA A 131 8.99 -1.23 -6.98
CA ALA A 131 8.55 0.16 -7.09
C ALA A 131 7.10 0.35 -6.62
N VAL A 132 6.19 -0.56 -6.96
CA VAL A 132 4.79 -0.52 -6.49
C VAL A 132 4.72 -0.58 -4.96
N HIS A 133 5.49 -1.46 -4.31
CA HIS A 133 5.50 -1.56 -2.84
C HIS A 133 6.08 -0.31 -2.19
N VAL A 134 7.15 0.26 -2.75
CA VAL A 134 7.75 1.50 -2.25
C VAL A 134 6.78 2.67 -2.39
N ILE A 135 6.14 2.82 -3.55
CA ILE A 135 5.15 3.88 -3.79
C ILE A 135 3.99 3.75 -2.79
N GLN A 136 3.43 2.55 -2.65
CA GLN A 136 2.33 2.30 -1.72
C GLN A 136 2.71 2.68 -0.29
N ALA A 137 3.86 2.20 0.20
CA ALA A 137 4.30 2.44 1.57
C ALA A 137 4.67 3.91 1.83
N VAL A 138 5.31 4.59 0.88
CA VAL A 138 5.61 6.03 0.98
C VAL A 138 4.34 6.86 1.02
N VAL A 139 3.38 6.59 0.14
CA VAL A 139 2.09 7.30 0.12
C VAL A 139 1.34 7.05 1.44
N SER A 140 1.29 5.81 1.93
CA SER A 140 0.70 5.49 3.23
C SER A 140 1.36 6.26 4.38
N ALA A 141 2.70 6.31 4.43
CA ALA A 141 3.44 7.00 5.48
C ALA A 141 3.20 8.52 5.47
N LEU A 142 3.22 9.13 4.28
CA LEU A 142 2.93 10.56 4.11
C LEU A 142 1.50 10.91 4.53
N LEU A 143 0.52 10.11 4.12
CA LEU A 143 -0.88 10.34 4.47
C LEU A 143 -1.14 10.11 5.96
N ALA A 144 -0.56 9.07 6.55
CA ALA A 144 -0.67 8.80 7.98
C ALA A 144 -0.14 9.97 8.80
N GLU A 145 1.02 10.53 8.44
CA GLU A 145 1.58 11.69 9.12
C GLU A 145 0.71 12.94 8.91
N ARG A 146 0.30 13.23 7.67
CA ARG A 146 -0.53 14.41 7.36
C ARG A 146 -1.88 14.37 8.08
N LEU A 147 -2.54 13.22 8.13
CA LEU A 147 -3.84 13.03 8.80
C LEU A 147 -3.72 13.05 10.32
N ALA A 148 -2.59 12.61 10.87
CA ALA A 148 -2.31 12.73 12.30
C ALA A 148 -2.01 14.18 12.71
N SER A 149 -1.17 14.89 11.93
CA SER A 149 -0.74 16.26 12.21
C SER A 149 -1.80 17.32 11.89
N GLY A 150 -2.62 17.13 10.86
CA GLY A 150 -3.63 18.11 10.43
C GLY A 150 -4.77 18.35 11.44
N THR A 151 -4.85 17.57 12.52
CA THR A 151 -5.78 17.83 13.63
C THR A 151 -5.13 18.64 14.76
N ALA A 152 -3.82 18.53 14.95
CA ALA A 152 -3.12 19.31 15.98
C ALA A 152 -3.23 20.81 15.67
N THR A 153 -2.97 21.20 14.42
CA THR A 153 -3.11 22.60 13.95
C THR A 153 -4.54 23.15 13.97
N ARG A 154 -5.58 22.29 13.96
CA ARG A 154 -6.98 22.74 14.04
C ARG A 154 -7.44 22.96 15.49
N THR A 155 -6.79 22.33 16.46
CA THR A 155 -7.18 22.45 17.88
C THR A 155 -6.55 23.70 18.50
N ASP A 156 -5.34 24.09 18.05
CA ASP A 156 -4.65 25.29 18.52
C ASP A 156 -5.29 26.59 17.99
N ALA A 157 -5.90 26.56 16.80
CA ALA A 157 -6.58 27.73 16.22
C ALA A 157 -7.96 28.02 16.84
N ASP A 158 -8.62 27.00 17.43
CA ASP A 158 -9.93 27.17 18.09
C ASP A 158 -9.79 27.62 19.56
N PHE A 159 -8.58 27.56 20.14
CA PHE A 159 -8.32 27.99 21.53
C PHE A 159 -7.89 29.47 21.66
N ASP A 160 -7.54 30.13 20.56
CA ASP A 160 -7.01 31.51 20.57
C ASP A 160 -8.10 32.59 20.35
N PHE A 161 -9.39 32.20 20.34
CA PHE A 161 -10.51 33.13 20.09
C PHE A 161 -11.39 33.44 21.32
N ASP A 162 -10.97 33.10 22.54
CA ASP A 162 -11.78 33.36 23.75
C ASP A 162 -10.99 33.87 24.95
N LEU A 163 -9.98 34.71 24.73
CA LEU A 163 -9.35 35.50 25.79
C LEU A 163 -9.07 36.94 25.35
N GLY A 164 -10.13 37.75 25.36
CA GLY A 164 -9.99 39.13 25.79
C GLY A 164 -10.69 40.15 24.92
N LEU A 165 -11.91 40.53 25.31
CA LEU A 165 -12.29 41.93 25.51
C LEU A 165 -13.35 41.98 26.63
N ASN A 166 -12.92 42.41 27.82
CA ASN A 166 -13.75 43.22 28.73
C ASN A 166 -13.72 44.66 28.21
#